data_AF-A0A257S3R5-F1
#
_entry.id   AF-A0A257S3R5-F1
#
_cell.length_a   1.000
_cell.length_b   1.000
_cell.length_c   1.000
_cell.angle_alpha   90.00
_cell.angle_beta   90.00
_cell.angle_gamma   90.00
#
_symmetry.space_group_name_H-M   'P 1'
#
loop_
_entity.id
_entity.type
_entity.pdbx_description
1 polymer ?
#
loop_
_entity_poly.entity_id
_entity_poly.type
_entity_poly.pdbx_seq_one_letter_code
_entity_poly.pdbx_strand_id
1 'polypeptide(L)'
;MVPNRHSRGLCSICCKGGLKNSSSTTSELHPGWQKLTAESTTFFSGTFTNERRLPMPWPRTKPGKPPCARWCRDCSIVRSPAAYPPLARGASAPMRSPDRYSPACCGAPDCGLPPQSNRNPKRSFTMISSEQVARLARSIGSEEMPAGKLAVLRRLDPTKVLPPEAWHLLGGFGLENNDAERAVAGLSSLMALARMSGPALPIGQALGERPGDDAKYAEIRFIRLLRARGLSELMHEARQAIKWCVTHGRRIDFTGYNGFAAFILAAAIDTQASRVDAIAHSIARDYFRRSEDDNTKPESK
;
A
#
# COMPACT_ATOMS: atom_id res chain seq x y z
N MET A 1 -47.21 -37.43 -3.02
CA MET A 1 -47.54 -37.88 -1.66
C MET A 1 -46.99 -39.28 -1.47
N VAL A 2 -45.88 -39.39 -0.74
CA VAL A 2 -45.21 -40.63 -0.34
C VAL A 2 -44.57 -40.31 1.02
N PRO A 3 -44.87 -41.04 2.10
CA PRO A 3 -44.06 -40.97 3.31
C PRO A 3 -43.22 -42.24 3.42
N ASN A 4 -41.91 -42.09 3.53
CA ASN A 4 -41.02 -43.16 3.96
C ASN A 4 -40.27 -42.71 5.22
N ARG A 5 -40.62 -43.32 6.36
CA ARG A 5 -40.04 -43.11 7.69
C ARG A 5 -39.45 -44.45 8.17
N HIS A 6 -38.13 -44.53 8.25
CA HIS A 6 -37.38 -45.37 9.18
C HIS A 6 -36.18 -44.51 9.64
N SER A 7 -36.04 -44.08 10.90
CA SER A 7 -35.84 -44.81 12.17
C SER A 7 -34.43 -45.35 12.38
N ARG A 8 -33.71 -44.69 13.31
CA ARG A 8 -32.73 -45.19 14.30
C ARG A 8 -31.22 -45.13 13.95
N GLY A 9 -30.48 -44.60 14.94
CA GLY A 9 -29.02 -44.72 15.07
C GLY A 9 -28.38 -43.74 16.07
N LEU A 10 -28.82 -43.76 17.33
CA LEU A 10 -28.12 -43.12 18.45
C LEU A 10 -26.84 -43.90 18.77
N CYS A 11 -25.72 -43.21 19.02
CA CYS A 11 -24.54 -43.79 19.65
C CYS A 11 -24.12 -42.89 20.82
N SER A 12 -24.32 -43.39 22.04
CA SER A 12 -23.83 -42.82 23.30
C SER A 12 -22.93 -43.83 24.00
N ILE A 13 -21.68 -43.46 24.28
CA ILE A 13 -20.76 -44.15 25.21
C ILE A 13 -19.86 -43.04 25.77
N CYS A 14 -20.08 -42.53 26.98
CA CYS A 14 -19.60 -43.01 28.29
C CYS A 14 -18.07 -43.14 28.42
N CYS A 15 -17.45 -42.19 29.12
CA CYS A 15 -16.38 -42.47 30.09
C CYS A 15 -16.54 -41.57 31.31
N LYS A 16 -16.65 -42.24 32.46
CA LYS A 16 -16.78 -41.73 33.84
C LYS A 16 -15.40 -41.58 34.49
N GLY A 17 -15.33 -40.72 35.52
CA GLY A 17 -14.43 -40.85 36.67
C GLY A 17 -13.47 -39.67 36.82
N GLY A 18 -13.35 -38.99 37.97
CA GLY A 18 -13.93 -39.20 39.29
C GLY A 18 -13.58 -38.02 40.22
N LEU A 19 -14.47 -37.80 41.19
CA LEU A 19 -14.39 -36.82 42.28
C LEU A 19 -13.31 -37.19 43.30
N LYS A 20 -12.60 -36.18 43.84
CA LYS A 20 -12.25 -36.09 45.27
C LYS A 20 -12.25 -34.63 45.73
N ASN A 21 -13.09 -34.37 46.74
CA ASN A 21 -13.11 -33.16 47.57
C ASN A 21 -12.06 -33.28 48.68
N SER A 22 -11.47 -32.14 49.08
CA SER A 22 -11.02 -31.90 50.46
C SER A 22 -10.88 -30.39 50.72
N SER A 23 -11.87 -29.86 51.45
CA SER A 23 -11.79 -28.96 52.61
C SER A 23 -10.62 -27.95 52.76
N SER A 24 -11.00 -26.68 52.67
CA SER A 24 -10.80 -25.58 53.65
C SER A 24 -9.54 -25.54 54.54
N THR A 25 -8.76 -24.46 54.40
CA THR A 25 -8.20 -23.73 55.56
C THR A 25 -8.17 -22.21 55.28
N THR A 26 -8.56 -21.45 56.29
CA THR A 26 -8.72 -20.00 56.42
C THR A 26 -7.40 -19.28 56.75
N SER A 27 -7.42 -17.94 56.61
CA SER A 27 -6.49 -16.93 57.19
C SER A 27 -5.16 -16.77 56.41
N GLU A 28 -4.59 -15.59 56.12
CA GLU A 28 -4.65 -14.24 56.71
C GLU A 28 -4.36 -13.13 55.66
N LEU A 29 -5.00 -11.98 55.86
CA LEU A 29 -4.52 -10.58 55.74
C LEU A 29 -3.32 -10.27 54.80
N HIS A 30 -3.56 -9.41 53.81
CA HIS A 30 -2.80 -8.14 53.66
C HIS A 30 -3.57 -7.13 52.79
N PRO A 31 -3.82 -5.90 53.28
CA PRO A 31 -4.42 -4.81 52.52
C PRO A 31 -3.32 -3.93 51.90
N GLY A 32 -3.56 -3.39 50.70
CA GLY A 32 -2.77 -2.25 50.25
C GLY A 32 -2.63 -2.09 48.75
N TRP A 33 -3.70 -1.70 48.07
CA TRP A 33 -3.61 -0.78 46.94
C TRP A 33 -4.79 0.19 47.03
N GLN A 34 -4.53 1.29 47.73
CA GLN A 34 -5.42 2.43 47.83
C GLN A 34 -5.45 3.20 46.51
N LYS A 35 -6.64 3.76 46.27
CA LYS A 35 -6.96 4.85 45.35
C LYS A 35 -5.95 6.01 45.46
N LEU A 36 -5.52 6.50 44.31
CA LEU A 36 -5.12 7.90 44.10
C LEU A 36 -5.87 8.33 42.82
N THR A 37 -7.02 9.01 42.90
CA THR A 37 -7.14 10.49 42.82
C THR A 37 -6.14 11.08 41.82
N ALA A 38 -6.56 11.38 40.60
CA ALA A 38 -7.12 12.68 40.22
C ALA A 38 -6.29 13.83 40.80
N GLU A 39 -5.32 14.32 40.03
CA GLU A 39 -4.81 15.69 40.10
C GLU A 39 -3.87 16.00 38.92
N SER A 40 -4.16 17.14 38.28
CA SER A 40 -3.18 18.06 37.70
C SER A 40 -2.43 17.67 36.41
N THR A 41 -3.15 17.75 35.27
CA THR A 41 -2.49 18.00 33.98
C THR A 41 -2.11 19.48 33.90
N THR A 42 -0.93 19.82 34.42
CA THR A 42 -0.33 21.14 34.19
C THR A 42 0.04 21.31 32.73
N PHE A 43 -0.57 22.32 32.14
CA PHE A 43 -0.29 22.93 30.85
C PHE A 43 1.20 23.32 30.74
N PHE A 44 1.96 22.63 29.88
CA PHE A 44 3.35 22.99 29.59
C PHE A 44 3.39 23.85 28.31
N SER A 45 3.12 25.13 28.46
CA SER A 45 3.44 26.14 27.43
C SER A 45 4.94 26.42 27.45
N GLY A 46 5.71 25.62 26.72
CA GLY A 46 7.12 25.89 26.45
C GLY A 46 7.25 26.87 25.28
N THR A 47 7.46 28.14 25.58
CA THR A 47 7.92 29.16 24.63
C THR A 47 9.30 28.77 24.11
N PHE A 48 9.37 28.37 22.83
CA PHE A 48 10.62 28.06 22.16
C PHE A 48 11.34 29.37 21.81
N THR A 49 12.22 29.84 22.71
CA THR A 49 13.09 30.98 22.42
C THR A 49 14.23 30.55 21.52
N ASN A 50 14.29 31.27 20.40
CA ASN A 50 15.23 31.14 19.31
C ASN A 50 16.59 31.75 19.74
N GLU A 51 17.53 30.93 20.18
CA GLU A 51 18.91 31.35 20.40
C GLU A 51 19.89 30.77 19.39
N ARG A 52 20.51 31.73 18.70
CA ARG A 52 21.57 31.63 17.72
C ARG A 52 22.72 30.74 18.20
N ARG A 53 23.10 29.76 17.37
CA ARG A 53 24.48 29.29 17.29
C ARG A 53 25.00 29.46 15.86
N LEU A 54 26.04 30.28 15.77
CA LEU A 54 26.87 30.55 14.59
C LEU A 54 27.72 29.31 14.20
N PRO A 55 28.34 29.30 13.00
CA PRO A 55 28.65 28.09 12.25
C PRO A 55 30.01 27.49 12.60
N MET A 56 30.10 26.17 12.56
CA MET A 56 31.38 25.45 12.53
C MET A 56 31.85 25.24 11.08
N PRO A 57 33.17 25.32 10.82
CA PRO A 57 33.73 25.34 9.48
C PRO A 57 33.86 23.93 8.89
N TRP A 58 33.47 23.79 7.62
CA TRP A 58 33.75 22.61 6.81
C TRP A 58 35.24 22.59 6.40
N PRO A 59 35.95 21.45 6.52
CA PRO A 59 37.29 21.33 5.97
C PRO A 59 37.24 21.26 4.45
N ARG A 60 38.01 22.16 3.80
CA ARG A 60 38.25 22.20 2.36
C ARG A 60 38.97 20.92 1.90
N THR A 61 38.31 20.09 1.11
CA THR A 61 38.97 19.05 0.30
C THR A 61 39.54 19.67 -0.97
N LYS A 62 40.83 19.46 -1.23
CA LYS A 62 41.55 19.89 -2.44
C LYS A 62 41.08 19.12 -3.69
N PRO A 63 41.11 19.72 -4.89
CA PRO A 63 40.81 19.04 -6.15
C PRO A 63 42.02 18.23 -6.62
N GLY A 64 41.92 16.90 -6.56
CA GLY A 64 42.88 15.96 -7.15
C GLY A 64 42.41 15.48 -8.53
N LYS A 65 43.33 15.50 -9.48
CA LYS A 65 43.19 15.22 -10.92
C LYS A 65 42.51 13.87 -11.27
N PRO A 66 41.88 13.75 -12.45
CA PRO A 66 41.29 12.51 -12.92
C PRO A 66 42.37 11.56 -13.50
N PRO A 67 42.21 10.23 -13.37
CA PRO A 67 42.99 9.28 -14.16
C PRO A 67 42.40 9.16 -15.58
N CYS A 68 43.34 9.21 -16.52
CA CYS A 68 43.17 9.11 -17.95
C CYS A 68 42.82 7.66 -18.36
N ALA A 69 41.90 7.56 -19.32
CA ALA A 69 41.90 6.65 -20.46
C ALA A 69 42.07 5.13 -20.24
N ARG A 70 41.07 4.38 -20.75
CA ARG A 70 41.12 3.66 -22.05
C ARG A 70 40.52 2.25 -21.91
N TRP A 71 39.33 2.04 -22.46
CA TRP A 71 39.07 1.05 -23.53
C TRP A 71 37.66 1.26 -24.10
N CYS A 72 37.62 1.49 -25.41
CA CYS A 72 36.42 1.53 -26.25
C CYS A 72 36.02 0.10 -26.67
N ARG A 73 34.72 -0.14 -26.91
CA ARG A 73 34.17 -0.39 -28.26
C ARG A 73 32.64 -0.58 -28.22
N ASP A 74 32.02 0.05 -29.21
CA ASP A 74 30.73 -0.28 -29.83
C ASP A 74 29.43 -0.06 -29.03
N CYS A 75 28.86 1.14 -29.18
CA CYS A 75 27.53 1.35 -29.77
C CYS A 75 27.19 2.85 -29.78
N SER A 76 27.41 3.46 -30.94
CA SER A 76 26.94 4.77 -31.34
C SER A 76 25.40 4.82 -31.41
N ILE A 77 24.79 5.73 -30.63
CA ILE A 77 23.75 6.70 -31.03
C ILE A 77 23.59 7.63 -29.82
N VAL A 78 24.34 8.74 -29.82
CA VAL A 78 24.09 9.88 -28.93
C VAL A 78 23.46 10.96 -29.81
N ARG A 79 22.16 11.22 -29.62
CA ARG A 79 21.52 12.42 -30.16
C ARG A 79 21.75 13.56 -29.16
N SER A 80 22.56 14.54 -29.56
CA SER A 80 22.65 15.83 -28.88
C SER A 80 21.31 16.60 -28.93
N PRO A 81 21.00 17.42 -27.91
CA PRO A 81 19.84 18.29 -27.92
C PRO A 81 20.12 19.55 -28.75
N ALA A 82 19.27 19.82 -29.75
CA ALA A 82 19.29 21.06 -30.50
C ALA A 82 18.66 22.20 -29.67
N ALA A 83 19.39 23.32 -29.60
CA ALA A 83 18.92 24.58 -29.07
C ALA A 83 17.77 25.15 -29.93
N TYR A 84 16.73 25.65 -29.28
CA TYR A 84 15.64 26.40 -29.91
C TYR A 84 16.08 27.85 -30.20
N PRO A 85 15.82 28.41 -31.39
CA PRO A 85 15.78 29.86 -31.58
C PRO A 85 14.37 30.40 -31.26
N PRO A 86 14.25 31.67 -30.80
CA PRO A 86 12.95 32.30 -30.58
C PRO A 86 12.51 33.18 -31.77
N LEU A 87 11.18 33.36 -31.86
CA LEU A 87 10.40 34.38 -32.58
C LEU A 87 10.15 34.21 -34.09
N ALA A 88 8.86 34.15 -34.46
CA ALA A 88 8.20 35.19 -35.28
C ALA A 88 6.67 35.00 -35.31
N ARG A 89 5.94 36.12 -35.16
CA ARG A 89 4.50 36.26 -35.35
C ARG A 89 4.18 36.39 -36.84
N GLY A 90 3.02 35.85 -37.23
CA GLY A 90 2.21 36.37 -38.34
C GLY A 90 2.50 35.77 -39.71
N ALA A 91 1.60 34.92 -40.20
CA ALA A 91 1.09 34.97 -41.58
C ALA A 91 0.07 33.84 -41.78
N SER A 92 -1.15 34.24 -42.10
CA SER A 92 -2.20 33.39 -42.67
C SER A 92 -1.79 32.95 -44.07
N ALA A 93 -1.86 31.66 -44.39
CA ALA A 93 -1.93 31.18 -45.78
C ALA A 93 -2.60 29.79 -45.87
N PRO A 94 -3.31 29.50 -46.98
CA PRO A 94 -4.35 28.48 -47.05
C PRO A 94 -3.92 27.15 -47.66
N MET A 95 -4.63 26.10 -47.27
CA MET A 95 -5.23 25.04 -48.12
C MET A 95 -4.47 24.63 -49.40
N ARG A 96 -3.81 23.47 -49.35
CA ARG A 96 -3.61 22.56 -50.51
C ARG A 96 -3.62 21.10 -50.06
N SER A 97 -4.65 20.35 -50.49
CA SER A 97 -4.50 18.95 -50.89
C SER A 97 -3.69 18.93 -52.19
N PRO A 98 -2.85 17.92 -52.45
CA PRO A 98 -3.34 16.78 -53.24
C PRO A 98 -2.62 15.43 -53.02
N ASP A 99 -3.19 14.42 -53.68
CA ASP A 99 -2.61 13.15 -54.16
C ASP A 99 -2.33 12.04 -53.14
N ARG A 100 -3.18 10.99 -53.10
CA ARG A 100 -3.10 9.82 -54.00
C ARG A 100 -1.68 9.26 -54.12
N TYR A 101 -1.32 8.42 -53.16
CA TYR A 101 -0.37 7.34 -53.41
C TYR A 101 -1.04 6.00 -53.07
N SER A 102 -1.39 5.31 -54.14
CA SER A 102 -1.80 3.90 -54.14
C SER A 102 -0.65 3.12 -54.78
N PRO A 103 0.05 2.23 -54.05
CA PRO A 103 0.83 1.18 -54.67
C PRO A 103 0.01 -0.12 -54.62
N ALA A 104 -0.63 -0.40 -55.75
CA ALA A 104 -0.95 -1.77 -56.13
C ALA A 104 0.34 -2.51 -56.51
N CYS A 105 0.27 -3.85 -56.42
CA CYS A 105 1.17 -4.84 -56.99
C CYS A 105 2.45 -5.19 -56.20
N CYS A 106 2.37 -6.30 -55.47
CA CYS A 106 3.24 -7.47 -55.66
C CYS A 106 2.49 -8.70 -55.11
N GLY A 107 1.80 -9.41 -55.99
CA GLY A 107 1.23 -10.72 -55.69
C GLY A 107 2.37 -11.74 -55.55
N ALA A 108 2.56 -12.22 -54.33
CA ALA A 108 3.29 -13.46 -54.07
C ALA A 108 2.26 -14.59 -53.87
N PRO A 109 2.42 -15.74 -54.55
CA PRO A 109 1.54 -16.88 -54.38
C PRO A 109 1.65 -17.44 -52.96
N ASP A 110 0.49 -17.83 -52.43
CA ASP A 110 0.25 -18.43 -51.10
C ASP A 110 1.36 -19.38 -50.63
N CYS A 111 2.28 -18.85 -49.81
CA CYS A 111 3.03 -19.65 -48.87
C CYS A 111 2.07 -20.01 -47.73
N GLY A 112 1.32 -21.11 -47.88
CA GLY A 112 0.37 -21.65 -46.92
C GLY A 112 1.01 -22.05 -45.58
N LEU A 113 1.48 -21.08 -44.81
CA LEU A 113 1.71 -21.25 -43.40
C LEU A 113 0.33 -21.22 -42.73
N PRO A 114 -0.07 -22.28 -42.00
CA PRO A 114 -1.33 -22.24 -41.27
C PRO A 114 -1.31 -21.00 -40.39
N PRO A 115 -2.42 -20.25 -40.29
CA PRO A 115 -2.48 -19.05 -39.46
C PRO A 115 -2.02 -19.49 -38.07
N GLN A 116 -0.82 -19.05 -37.68
CA GLN A 116 -0.33 -19.28 -36.34
C GLN A 116 -1.26 -18.46 -35.46
N SER A 117 -2.32 -19.12 -34.99
CA SER A 117 -3.20 -18.57 -33.99
C SER A 117 -2.29 -18.34 -32.81
N ASN A 118 -1.85 -17.11 -32.65
CA ASN A 118 -1.04 -16.63 -31.55
C ASN A 118 -1.98 -16.60 -30.32
N ARG A 119 -2.47 -17.78 -29.95
CA ARG A 119 -3.14 -18.08 -28.68
C ARG A 119 -2.03 -18.10 -27.66
N ASN A 120 -1.43 -16.95 -27.44
CA ASN A 120 -0.73 -16.69 -26.21
C ASN A 120 -1.82 -16.91 -25.15
N PRO A 121 -1.77 -18.01 -24.37
CA PRO A 121 -2.80 -18.25 -23.37
C PRO A 121 -2.78 -17.01 -22.52
N LYS A 122 -3.91 -16.26 -22.50
CA LYS A 122 -4.05 -15.08 -21.66
C LYS A 122 -3.73 -15.59 -20.27
N ARG A 123 -2.49 -15.37 -19.78
CA ARG A 123 -2.07 -15.78 -18.46
C ARG A 123 -3.02 -15.02 -17.55
N SER A 124 -4.02 -15.74 -17.07
CA SER A 124 -5.07 -15.17 -16.24
C SER A 124 -4.34 -14.60 -15.05
N PHE A 125 -4.33 -13.28 -14.95
CA PHE A 125 -3.68 -12.60 -13.86
C PHE A 125 -4.33 -13.08 -12.56
N THR A 126 -3.64 -13.92 -11.80
CA THR A 126 -4.15 -14.44 -10.54
C THR A 126 -4.06 -13.33 -9.52
N MET A 127 -5.16 -12.59 -9.37
CA MET A 127 -5.34 -11.66 -8.27
C MET A 127 -5.17 -12.40 -6.95
N ILE A 128 -4.42 -11.79 -6.05
CA ILE A 128 -4.31 -12.28 -4.68
C ILE A 128 -5.67 -12.20 -4.02
N SER A 129 -6.10 -13.32 -3.46
CA SER A 129 -7.36 -13.42 -2.75
C SER A 129 -7.35 -12.59 -1.46
N SER A 130 -8.52 -12.14 -1.01
CA SER A 130 -8.67 -11.48 0.28
C SER A 130 -8.15 -12.33 1.44
N GLU A 131 -8.28 -13.66 1.35
CA GLU A 131 -7.75 -14.60 2.33
C GLU A 131 -6.21 -14.58 2.39
N GLN A 132 -5.56 -14.54 1.22
CA GLN A 132 -4.11 -14.40 1.14
C GLN A 132 -3.64 -13.06 1.74
N VAL A 133 -4.34 -11.95 1.48
CA VAL A 133 -4.06 -10.66 2.12
C VAL A 133 -4.23 -10.73 3.63
N ALA A 134 -5.30 -11.38 4.12
CA ALA A 134 -5.51 -11.56 5.56
C ALA A 134 -4.44 -12.44 6.21
N ARG A 135 -3.97 -13.48 5.51
CA ARG A 135 -2.84 -14.32 5.94
C ARG A 135 -1.54 -13.51 6.02
N LEU A 136 -1.28 -12.66 5.04
CA LEU A 136 -0.13 -11.74 5.03
C LEU A 136 -0.19 -10.75 6.20
N ALA A 137 -1.35 -10.13 6.43
CA ALA A 137 -1.54 -9.19 7.52
C ALA A 137 -1.32 -9.86 8.89
N ARG A 138 -1.80 -11.11 9.06
CA ARG A 138 -1.57 -11.91 10.28
C ARG A 138 -0.10 -12.24 10.48
N SER A 139 0.63 -12.66 9.45
CA SER A 139 2.04 -13.03 9.60
C SER A 139 2.92 -11.83 9.96
N ILE A 140 2.65 -10.65 9.38
CA ILE A 140 3.37 -9.40 9.70
C ILE A 140 2.95 -8.83 11.06
N GLY A 141 1.67 -8.98 11.42
CA GLY A 141 1.11 -8.55 12.70
C GLY A 141 1.46 -9.44 13.89
N SER A 142 1.90 -10.68 13.65
CA SER A 142 2.24 -11.64 14.70
C SER A 142 3.37 -11.13 15.61
N GLU A 143 3.27 -11.48 16.90
CA GLU A 143 4.33 -11.28 17.89
C GLU A 143 5.55 -12.16 17.60
N GLU A 144 5.34 -13.29 16.91
CA GLU A 144 6.41 -14.22 16.52
C GLU A 144 7.33 -13.63 15.44
N MET A 145 6.92 -12.57 14.75
CA MET A 145 7.76 -11.98 13.70
C MET A 145 8.95 -11.22 14.31
N PRO A 146 10.20 -11.62 14.05
CA PRO A 146 11.37 -10.98 14.63
C PRO A 146 11.46 -9.49 14.26
N ALA A 147 11.84 -8.65 15.22
CA ALA A 147 11.98 -7.20 15.03
C ALA A 147 12.92 -6.83 13.87
N GLY A 148 13.99 -7.62 13.66
CA GLY A 148 14.91 -7.44 12.54
C GLY A 148 14.22 -7.59 11.17
N LYS A 149 13.37 -8.62 11.00
CA LYS A 149 12.60 -8.82 9.75
C LYS A 149 11.61 -7.69 9.52
N LEU A 150 10.94 -7.20 10.57
CA LEU A 150 10.05 -6.04 10.46
C LEU A 150 10.82 -4.77 10.04
N ALA A 151 12.02 -4.55 10.58
CA ALA A 151 12.84 -3.41 10.20
C ALA A 151 13.23 -3.46 8.71
N VAL A 152 13.56 -4.66 8.20
CA VAL A 152 13.82 -4.88 6.76
C VAL A 152 12.57 -4.57 5.94
N LEU A 153 11.41 -5.13 6.29
CA LEU A 153 10.14 -4.89 5.58
C LEU A 153 9.76 -3.40 5.57
N ARG A 154 9.99 -2.65 6.66
CA ARG A 154 9.71 -1.21 6.71
C ARG A 154 10.59 -0.40 5.76
N ARG A 155 11.82 -0.85 5.49
CA ARG A 155 12.79 -0.19 4.59
C ARG A 155 12.73 -0.70 3.16
N LEU A 156 11.92 -1.72 2.91
CA LEU A 156 11.76 -2.35 1.61
C LEU A 156 11.32 -1.34 0.55
N ASP A 157 12.05 -1.34 -0.57
CA ASP A 157 11.74 -0.57 -1.77
C ASP A 157 11.34 -1.58 -2.87
N PRO A 158 10.05 -1.65 -3.24
CA PRO A 158 9.57 -2.66 -4.18
C PRO A 158 10.00 -2.42 -5.62
N THR A 159 10.65 -1.28 -5.91
CA THR A 159 11.23 -0.99 -7.23
C THR A 159 12.63 -1.58 -7.40
N LYS A 160 13.29 -1.93 -6.29
CA LYS A 160 14.65 -2.47 -6.25
C LYS A 160 14.64 -4.00 -6.13
N VAL A 161 15.84 -4.58 -6.14
CA VAL A 161 16.03 -6.01 -5.86
C VAL A 161 15.51 -6.31 -4.45
N LEU A 162 14.60 -7.28 -4.36
CA LEU A 162 13.98 -7.67 -3.11
C LEU A 162 14.99 -8.42 -2.23
N PRO A 163 15.09 -8.08 -0.93
CA PRO A 163 15.96 -8.78 0.00
C PRO A 163 15.42 -10.20 0.27
N PRO A 164 16.27 -11.15 0.70
CA PRO A 164 15.88 -12.53 0.97
C PRO A 164 14.67 -12.67 1.92
N GLU A 165 14.56 -11.80 2.93
CA GLU A 165 13.44 -11.80 3.87
C GLU A 165 12.09 -11.55 3.20
N ALA A 166 12.07 -10.69 2.16
CA ALA A 166 10.87 -10.47 1.37
C ALA A 166 10.54 -11.73 0.56
N TRP A 167 11.54 -12.40 -0.04
CA TRP A 167 11.31 -13.64 -0.78
C TRP A 167 10.73 -14.76 0.08
N HIS A 168 11.21 -14.94 1.31
CA HIS A 168 10.64 -15.93 2.23
C HIS A 168 9.17 -15.68 2.55
N LEU A 169 8.76 -14.41 2.62
CA LEU A 169 7.37 -14.03 2.82
C LEU A 169 6.54 -14.27 1.55
N LEU A 170 7.08 -13.89 0.38
CA LEU A 170 6.37 -13.89 -0.90
C LEU A 170 6.26 -15.27 -1.55
N GLY A 171 7.23 -16.17 -1.32
CA GLY A 171 7.26 -17.51 -1.93
C GLY A 171 6.02 -18.36 -1.63
N GLY A 172 5.33 -18.12 -0.51
CA GLY A 172 4.08 -18.80 -0.15
C GLY A 172 2.84 -18.37 -0.92
N PHE A 173 2.94 -17.38 -1.82
CA PHE A 173 1.80 -16.86 -2.60
C PHE A 173 1.72 -17.40 -4.02
N GLY A 174 2.78 -18.06 -4.54
CA GLY A 174 2.77 -18.63 -5.90
C GLY A 174 2.56 -17.58 -7.00
N LEU A 175 3.19 -16.40 -6.84
CA LEU A 175 3.07 -15.31 -7.80
C LEU A 175 3.98 -15.60 -9.00
N GLU A 176 3.41 -15.62 -10.21
CA GLU A 176 4.19 -15.83 -11.44
C GLU A 176 4.56 -14.53 -12.16
N ASN A 177 4.02 -13.39 -11.68
CA ASN A 177 4.18 -12.09 -12.31
C ASN A 177 5.05 -11.19 -11.42
N ASN A 178 6.19 -10.75 -11.97
CA ASN A 178 7.12 -9.81 -11.32
C ASN A 178 6.44 -8.53 -10.80
N ASP A 179 5.46 -8.00 -11.53
CA ASP A 179 4.74 -6.78 -11.10
C ASP A 179 3.83 -7.07 -9.91
N ALA A 180 3.20 -8.25 -9.87
CA ALA A 180 2.42 -8.70 -8.73
C ALA A 180 3.32 -8.94 -7.52
N GLU A 181 4.46 -9.61 -7.70
CA GLU A 181 5.45 -9.82 -6.64
C GLU A 181 5.91 -8.50 -6.02
N ARG A 182 6.25 -7.52 -6.87
CA ARG A 182 6.66 -6.19 -6.41
C ARG A 182 5.53 -5.42 -5.73
N ALA A 183 4.31 -5.50 -6.24
CA ALA A 183 3.15 -4.87 -5.61
C ALA A 183 2.90 -5.46 -4.21
N VAL A 184 3.07 -6.77 -4.03
CA VAL A 184 2.89 -7.45 -2.74
C VAL A 184 4.04 -7.20 -1.79
N ALA A 185 5.27 -7.10 -2.30
CA ALA A 185 6.42 -6.62 -1.55
C ALA A 185 6.14 -5.21 -0.99
N GLY A 186 5.62 -4.32 -1.84
CA GLY A 186 5.17 -2.98 -1.47
C GLY A 186 4.09 -3.01 -0.38
N LEU A 187 3.03 -3.80 -0.60
CA LEU A 187 1.96 -4.01 0.38
C LEU A 187 2.48 -4.52 1.73
N SER A 188 3.43 -5.47 1.72
CA SER A 188 4.06 -6.00 2.93
C SER A 188 4.83 -4.93 3.70
N SER A 189 5.52 -4.03 2.98
CA SER A 189 6.18 -2.86 3.58
C SER A 189 5.18 -1.91 4.23
N LEU A 190 4.07 -1.62 3.55
CA LEU A 190 2.98 -0.78 4.05
C LEU A 190 2.35 -1.37 5.32
N MET A 191 2.06 -2.67 5.36
CA MET A 191 1.55 -3.36 6.55
C MET A 191 2.56 -3.31 7.72
N ALA A 192 3.85 -3.49 7.45
CA ALA A 192 4.91 -3.43 8.47
C ALA A 192 5.07 -2.02 9.07
N LEU A 193 4.80 -0.98 8.28
CA LEU A 193 4.75 0.41 8.75
C LEU A 193 3.49 0.71 9.58
N ALA A 194 2.35 0.19 9.16
CA ALA A 194 1.05 0.40 9.79
C ALA A 194 0.84 -0.46 11.06
N ARG A 195 1.85 -1.21 11.50
CA ARG A 195 1.77 -2.07 12.69
C ARG A 195 1.56 -1.23 13.94
N MET A 196 0.31 -1.18 14.39
CA MET A 196 -0.14 -0.52 15.62
C MET A 196 -1.19 -1.37 16.32
N SER A 197 -1.31 -1.18 17.64
CA SER A 197 -2.41 -1.70 18.45
C SER A 197 -3.68 -0.86 18.24
N GLY A 198 -4.85 -1.49 18.37
CA GLY A 198 -6.15 -0.79 18.32
C GLY A 198 -7.09 -1.30 17.22
N PRO A 199 -8.31 -0.73 17.13
CA PRO A 199 -9.28 -1.06 16.09
C PRO A 199 -8.78 -0.61 14.73
N ALA A 200 -8.83 -1.50 13.74
CA ALA A 200 -8.44 -1.18 12.37
C ALA A 200 -9.62 -0.50 11.64
N LEU A 201 -9.33 0.57 10.91
CA LEU A 201 -10.31 1.34 10.15
C LEU A 201 -9.98 1.30 8.65
N PRO A 202 -10.98 1.30 7.76
CA PRO A 202 -10.74 1.50 6.33
C PRO A 202 -9.93 2.77 6.09
N ILE A 203 -8.98 2.75 5.14
CA ILE A 203 -8.05 3.87 4.91
C ILE A 203 -8.77 5.21 4.68
N GLY A 204 -9.92 5.20 4.01
CA GLY A 204 -10.75 6.40 3.80
C GLY A 204 -11.20 6.98 5.14
N GLN A 205 -11.71 6.15 6.05
CA GLN A 205 -12.11 6.59 7.39
C GLN A 205 -10.90 6.99 8.25
N ALA A 206 -9.81 6.23 8.19
CA ALA A 206 -8.60 6.52 8.96
C ALA A 206 -7.95 7.85 8.57
N LEU A 207 -8.07 8.28 7.30
CA LEU A 207 -7.64 9.60 6.85
C LEU A 207 -8.71 10.69 7.08
N GLY A 208 -9.99 10.30 7.05
CA GLY A 208 -11.14 11.21 7.17
C GLY A 208 -11.44 11.68 8.59
N GLU A 209 -11.03 10.94 9.62
CA GLU A 209 -11.11 11.44 11.01
C GLU A 209 -10.24 12.71 11.13
N ARG A 210 -10.76 13.83 11.63
CA ARG A 210 -10.05 15.13 11.64
C ARG A 210 -9.80 15.59 13.07
N PRO A 211 -8.56 15.57 13.58
CA PRO A 211 -8.24 16.32 14.78
C PRO A 211 -7.83 17.75 14.37
N GLY A 212 -8.71 18.72 14.56
CA GLY A 212 -8.38 20.14 14.42
C GLY A 212 -7.95 20.61 13.02
N ASP A 213 -6.98 21.53 12.98
CA ASP A 213 -6.57 22.28 11.78
C ASP A 213 -5.85 21.43 10.71
N ASP A 214 -5.43 20.21 11.04
CA ASP A 214 -4.68 19.32 10.13
C ASP A 214 -5.54 18.69 9.02
N ALA A 215 -6.85 18.91 9.05
CA ALA A 215 -7.81 18.37 8.07
C ALA A 215 -7.42 18.69 6.62
N LYS A 216 -6.94 19.92 6.35
CA LYS A 216 -6.58 20.36 4.99
C LYS A 216 -5.40 19.57 4.42
N TYR A 217 -4.43 19.20 5.26
CA TYR A 217 -3.26 18.45 4.83
C TYR A 217 -3.57 16.98 4.59
N ALA A 218 -4.50 16.41 5.35
CA ALA A 218 -4.96 15.03 5.17
C ALA A 218 -5.68 14.86 3.82
N GLU A 219 -6.54 15.82 3.44
CA GLU A 219 -7.29 15.78 2.19
C GLU A 219 -6.37 15.80 0.96
N ILE A 220 -5.36 16.68 0.94
CA ILE A 220 -4.40 16.75 -0.17
C ILE A 220 -3.66 15.42 -0.34
N ARG A 221 -3.22 14.80 0.76
CA ARG A 221 -2.56 13.48 0.74
C ARG A 221 -3.51 12.39 0.24
N PHE A 222 -4.76 12.44 0.68
CA PHE A 222 -5.78 11.50 0.26
C PHE A 222 -6.05 11.56 -1.25
N ILE A 223 -6.20 12.76 -1.80
CA ILE A 223 -6.42 12.97 -3.24
C ILE A 223 -5.20 12.49 -4.04
N ARG A 224 -3.97 12.77 -3.57
CA ARG A 224 -2.74 12.28 -4.20
C ARG A 224 -2.67 10.76 -4.20
N LEU A 225 -3.00 10.11 -3.09
CA LEU A 225 -3.06 8.65 -2.98
C LEU A 225 -4.02 8.04 -4.01
N LEU A 226 -5.23 8.58 -4.15
CA LEU A 226 -6.22 8.06 -5.10
C LEU A 226 -5.83 8.27 -6.56
N ARG A 227 -5.05 9.32 -6.84
CA ARG A 227 -4.57 9.68 -8.19
C ARG A 227 -3.25 9.00 -8.57
N ALA A 228 -2.47 8.53 -7.60
CA ALA A 228 -1.19 7.91 -7.85
C ALA A 228 -1.35 6.68 -8.77
N ARG A 229 -0.46 6.55 -9.76
CA ARG A 229 -0.46 5.44 -10.71
C ARG A 229 0.95 4.86 -10.85
N GLY A 230 1.00 3.55 -11.14
CA GLY A 230 2.25 2.82 -11.19
C GLY A 230 2.87 2.62 -9.80
N LEU A 231 3.73 1.61 -9.71
CA LEU A 231 4.22 1.12 -8.42
C LEU A 231 5.00 2.19 -7.62
N SER A 232 5.90 2.95 -8.25
CA SER A 232 6.80 3.86 -7.52
C SER A 232 6.05 5.03 -6.87
N GLU A 233 5.22 5.73 -7.64
CA GLU A 233 4.43 6.87 -7.14
C GLU A 233 3.40 6.41 -6.10
N LEU A 234 2.68 5.32 -6.39
CA LEU A 234 1.70 4.75 -5.48
C LEU A 234 2.32 4.38 -4.13
N MET A 235 3.48 3.73 -4.12
CA MET A 235 4.17 3.34 -2.88
C MET A 235 4.67 4.54 -2.10
N HIS A 236 5.06 5.62 -2.79
CA HIS A 236 5.44 6.87 -2.15
C HIS A 236 4.25 7.49 -1.40
N GLU A 237 3.14 7.73 -2.10
CA GLU A 237 1.95 8.37 -1.53
C GLU A 237 1.28 7.50 -0.45
N ALA A 238 1.19 6.17 -0.68
CA ALA A 238 0.68 5.23 0.32
C ALA A 238 1.51 5.25 1.61
N ARG A 239 2.84 5.33 1.50
CA ARG A 239 3.72 5.44 2.67
C ARG A 239 3.50 6.75 3.44
N GLN A 240 3.27 7.86 2.75
CA GLN A 240 2.97 9.15 3.39
C GLN A 240 1.62 9.14 4.10
N ALA A 241 0.60 8.52 3.49
CA ALA A 241 -0.72 8.35 4.10
C ALA A 241 -0.64 7.48 5.36
N ILE A 242 0.03 6.32 5.29
CA ILE A 242 0.19 5.41 6.44
C ILE A 242 0.95 6.08 7.57
N LYS A 243 2.07 6.76 7.28
CA LYS A 243 2.83 7.48 8.31
C LYS A 243 1.96 8.50 9.03
N TRP A 244 1.14 9.23 8.28
CA TRP A 244 0.20 10.19 8.86
C TRP A 244 -0.84 9.49 9.74
N CYS A 245 -1.44 8.38 9.30
CA CYS A 245 -2.37 7.62 10.16
C CYS A 245 -1.68 7.12 11.44
N VAL A 246 -0.43 6.64 11.32
CA VAL A 246 0.37 6.14 12.44
C VAL A 246 0.68 7.25 13.45
N THR A 247 1.08 8.44 13.00
CA THR A 247 1.35 9.56 13.91
C THR A 247 0.10 10.04 14.67
N HIS A 248 -1.09 9.75 14.15
CA HIS A 248 -2.37 10.06 14.78
C HIS A 248 -2.99 8.87 15.51
N GLY A 249 -2.26 7.76 15.70
CA GLY A 249 -2.73 6.59 16.45
C GLY A 249 -3.83 5.79 15.73
N ARG A 250 -3.95 5.91 14.41
CA ARG A 250 -5.02 5.26 13.62
C ARG A 250 -4.54 4.04 12.87
N ARG A 251 -5.06 2.89 13.26
CA ARG A 251 -4.72 1.63 12.60
C ARG A 251 -5.53 1.48 11.32
N ILE A 252 -4.86 1.06 10.26
CA ILE A 252 -5.46 0.87 8.94
C ILE A 252 -5.84 -0.59 8.76
N ASP A 253 -7.06 -0.83 8.26
CA ASP A 253 -7.50 -2.11 7.75
C ASP A 253 -7.07 -2.25 6.28
N PHE A 254 -6.28 -3.29 6.02
CA PHE A 254 -5.85 -3.66 4.68
C PHE A 254 -6.76 -4.71 4.05
N THR A 255 -7.61 -5.35 4.86
CA THR A 255 -8.50 -6.42 4.42
C THR A 255 -9.78 -5.86 3.79
N GLY A 256 -10.58 -6.73 3.19
CA GLY A 256 -11.83 -6.36 2.50
C GLY A 256 -11.72 -6.43 0.97
N TYR A 257 -12.86 -6.75 0.34
CA TYR A 257 -12.95 -6.98 -1.11
C TYR A 257 -12.57 -5.74 -1.94
N ASN A 258 -13.02 -4.56 -1.50
CA ASN A 258 -12.64 -3.25 -2.04
C ASN A 258 -11.74 -2.47 -1.06
N GLY A 259 -10.97 -3.20 -0.25
CA GLY A 259 -10.10 -2.62 0.77
C GLY A 259 -8.84 -1.98 0.21
N PHE A 260 -8.01 -1.44 1.10
CA PHE A 260 -6.79 -0.74 0.71
C PHE A 260 -5.78 -1.64 -0.01
N ALA A 261 -5.66 -2.93 0.36
CA ALA A 261 -4.80 -3.87 -0.37
C ALA A 261 -5.27 -4.08 -1.82
N ALA A 262 -6.58 -4.20 -2.04
CA ALA A 262 -7.14 -4.36 -3.38
C ALA A 262 -6.86 -3.12 -4.25
N PHE A 263 -6.97 -1.92 -3.67
CA PHE A 263 -6.57 -0.68 -4.32
C PHE A 263 -5.10 -0.70 -4.73
N ILE A 264 -4.19 -1.03 -3.80
CA ILE A 264 -2.75 -1.06 -4.06
C ILE A 264 -2.40 -2.05 -5.17
N LEU A 265 -2.94 -3.26 -5.12
CA LEU A 265 -2.66 -4.30 -6.11
C LEU A 265 -3.20 -3.93 -7.49
N ALA A 266 -4.39 -3.34 -7.57
CA ALA A 266 -4.97 -2.90 -8.84
C ALA A 266 -4.25 -1.67 -9.41
N ALA A 267 -3.90 -0.68 -8.58
CA ALA A 267 -3.27 0.57 -9.03
C ALA A 267 -1.78 0.41 -9.39
N ALA A 268 -1.11 -0.59 -8.79
CA ALA A 268 0.26 -0.93 -9.15
C ALA A 268 0.37 -1.60 -10.53
N ILE A 269 -0.68 -2.31 -10.95
CA ILE A 269 -0.71 -3.15 -12.15
C ILE A 269 -1.72 -2.53 -13.11
N ASP A 270 -1.23 -1.58 -13.92
CA ASP A 270 -1.97 -0.63 -14.79
C ASP A 270 -2.97 -1.24 -15.80
N THR A 271 -3.14 -2.56 -15.77
CA THR A 271 -4.07 -3.32 -16.60
C THR A 271 -5.56 -3.17 -16.23
N GLN A 272 -5.89 -2.57 -15.08
CA GLN A 272 -7.27 -2.55 -14.54
C GLN A 272 -7.77 -1.15 -14.14
N ALA A 273 -7.55 -0.14 -14.97
CA ALA A 273 -7.94 1.25 -14.69
C ALA A 273 -9.40 1.40 -14.19
N SER A 274 -10.38 0.77 -14.85
CA SER A 274 -11.79 0.84 -14.43
C SER A 274 -12.05 0.26 -13.04
N ARG A 275 -11.35 -0.82 -12.68
CA ARG A 275 -11.42 -1.40 -11.33
C ARG A 275 -10.77 -0.50 -10.30
N VAL A 276 -9.62 0.10 -10.63
CA VAL A 276 -8.92 1.05 -9.76
C VAL A 276 -9.84 2.21 -9.41
N ASP A 277 -10.51 2.79 -10.40
CA ASP A 277 -11.42 3.92 -10.20
C ASP A 277 -12.65 3.53 -9.36
N ALA A 278 -13.22 2.33 -9.57
CA ALA A 278 -14.32 1.83 -8.74
C ALA A 278 -13.91 1.64 -7.27
N ILE A 279 -12.72 1.10 -7.01
CA ILE A 279 -12.20 0.95 -5.65
C ILE A 279 -11.88 2.33 -5.05
N ALA A 280 -11.25 3.22 -5.81
CA ALA A 280 -10.94 4.58 -5.39
C ALA A 280 -12.20 5.36 -5.00
N HIS A 281 -13.30 5.22 -5.76
CA HIS A 281 -14.59 5.79 -5.41
C HIS A 281 -15.15 5.22 -4.11
N SER A 282 -15.02 3.91 -3.87
CA SER A 282 -15.44 3.31 -2.59
C SER A 282 -14.65 3.89 -1.42
N ILE A 283 -13.33 4.01 -1.56
CA ILE A 283 -12.46 4.60 -0.55
C ILE A 283 -12.77 6.09 -0.32
N ALA A 284 -13.06 6.84 -1.39
CA ALA A 284 -13.50 8.24 -1.32
C ALA A 284 -14.81 8.39 -0.56
N ARG A 285 -15.78 7.50 -0.82
CA ARG A 285 -17.05 7.49 -0.09
C ARG A 285 -16.83 7.29 1.42
N ASP A 286 -15.95 6.37 1.80
CA ASP A 286 -15.60 6.13 3.21
C ASP A 286 -14.93 7.34 3.87
N TYR A 287 -14.13 8.10 3.11
CA TYR A 287 -13.52 9.35 3.58
C TYR A 287 -14.55 10.45 3.83
N PHE A 288 -15.49 10.68 2.90
CA PHE A 288 -16.44 11.78 3.00
C PHE A 288 -17.66 11.49 3.90
N ARG A 289 -18.13 10.22 3.97
CA ARG A 289 -19.29 9.85 4.80
C ARG A 289 -19.13 10.30 6.25
N ARG A 290 -17.92 10.20 6.81
CA ARG A 290 -17.70 10.53 8.22
C ARG A 290 -17.71 12.02 8.52
N SER A 291 -17.42 12.86 7.53
CA SER A 291 -17.52 14.31 7.68
C SER A 291 -18.97 14.80 7.81
N GLU A 292 -19.95 13.99 7.40
CA GLU A 292 -21.37 14.30 7.55
C GLU A 292 -21.86 14.01 8.97
N ASP A 293 -21.40 12.91 9.57
CA ASP A 293 -21.79 12.50 10.94
C ASP A 293 -21.28 13.49 12.01
N ASP A 294 -20.09 14.07 11.84
CA ASP A 294 -19.55 15.06 12.79
C ASP A 294 -20.26 16.43 12.70
N ASN A 295 -20.73 16.82 11.50
CA ASN A 295 -21.43 18.10 11.30
C ASN A 295 -22.87 18.09 11.82
N THR A 296 -23.44 16.93 12.11
CA THR A 296 -24.86 16.78 12.49
C THR A 296 -25.09 16.68 13.99
N LYS A 297 -24.05 16.69 14.84
CA LYS A 297 -24.22 16.86 16.28
C LYS A 297 -24.39 18.35 16.61
N PRO A 298 -25.61 18.85 16.89
CA PRO A 298 -25.76 20.21 17.37
C PRO A 298 -25.02 20.34 18.71
N GLU A 299 -24.21 21.38 18.86
CA GLU A 299 -23.62 21.75 20.15
C GLU A 299 -24.76 21.90 21.17
N SER A 300 -24.92 20.89 22.02
CA SER A 300 -25.78 21.00 23.19
C SER A 300 -25.10 21.98 24.13
N LYS A 301 -25.55 23.24 24.05
CA LYS A 301 -25.18 24.32 24.97
C LYS A 301 -25.68 24.03 26.38
#